data_AF-A0A1A9I386-F1
#
_entry.id   AF-A0A1A9I386-F1
#
_cell.length_a   1.000
_cell.length_b   1.000
_cell.length_c   1.000
_cell.angle_alpha   90.00
_cell.angle_beta   90.00
_cell.angle_gamma   90.00
#
_symmetry.space_group_name_H-M   'P 1'
#
loop_
_entity.id
_entity.type
_entity.pdbx_description
1 polymer ?
#
loop_
_entity_poly.entity_id
_entity_poly.type
_entity_poly.pdbx_seq_one_letter_code
_entity_poly.pdbx_strand_id
1 'polypeptide(L)'
;MNEPTVANHKVLYLTEEDKAIATKMVAIITKIVQADTIFVLGKKVNTAQNIFMPECATGTRTSAFWLLILITGDDKRLKMYQDEIEQKCNSSTEVSCIVMQTSTFARWFNEKDSFALTVLSNAPFICNTNPELKEWKKEAVMETIPETDKKAFEKCFKLFNEYIAGAELFTVRKQYRLALFMYHLATELLLTAFIKSQTGLELHIHNINHLNHYLSFIAPGIAEEFRGTTQKEQEAFRLLQKSYCSARYDAVFEVVYPLLEIVYKKLMITILKMKAMNI
;
A
#
# COMPACT_ATOMS: atom_id res chain seq x y z
N MET A 1 1.72 -17.90 -29.73
CA MET A 1 1.29 -17.31 -28.44
C MET A 1 2.04 -18.05 -27.36
N ASN A 2 2.97 -17.39 -26.67
CA ASN A 2 3.67 -18.01 -25.55
C ASN A 2 2.70 -18.07 -24.36
N GLU A 3 2.52 -19.24 -23.76
CA GLU A 3 1.77 -19.39 -22.51
C GLU A 3 2.42 -18.54 -21.41
N PRO A 4 1.63 -17.81 -20.59
CA PRO A 4 2.17 -17.04 -19.47
C PRO A 4 2.82 -18.00 -18.48
N THR A 5 4.15 -17.98 -18.44
CA THR A 5 4.95 -18.87 -17.59
C THR A 5 4.91 -18.34 -16.16
N VAL A 6 4.22 -19.00 -15.24
CA VAL A 6 4.27 -18.61 -13.82
C VAL A 6 5.57 -19.13 -13.21
N ALA A 7 6.52 -18.25 -12.93
CA ALA A 7 7.75 -18.61 -12.24
C ALA A 7 7.58 -18.43 -10.72
N ASN A 8 7.65 -19.54 -9.97
CA ASN A 8 7.66 -19.51 -8.51
C ASN A 8 9.00 -18.96 -7.98
N HIS A 9 8.96 -18.19 -6.89
CA HIS A 9 10.16 -17.71 -6.19
C HIS A 9 10.18 -18.21 -4.74
N LYS A 10 11.38 -18.38 -4.16
CA LYS A 10 11.58 -18.93 -2.80
C LYS A 10 10.88 -18.15 -1.68
N VAL A 11 10.63 -16.85 -1.87
CA VAL A 11 10.12 -15.93 -0.83
C VAL A 11 8.58 -15.87 -0.81
N LEU A 12 7.92 -16.13 -1.94
CA LEU A 12 6.46 -16.13 -2.04
C LEU A 12 6.02 -17.29 -2.93
N TYR A 13 5.52 -18.36 -2.30
CA TYR A 13 5.07 -19.56 -2.99
C TYR A 13 3.62 -19.43 -3.47
N LEU A 14 3.40 -19.57 -4.78
CA LEU A 14 2.07 -19.66 -5.38
C LEU A 14 1.69 -21.13 -5.58
N THR A 15 0.61 -21.54 -4.93
CA THR A 15 0.01 -22.88 -5.11
C THR A 15 -0.66 -22.99 -6.48
N GLU A 16 -1.01 -24.20 -6.93
CA GLU A 16 -1.78 -24.37 -8.17
C GLU A 16 -3.17 -23.69 -8.11
N GLU A 17 -3.78 -23.61 -6.92
CA GLU A 17 -5.01 -22.83 -6.72
C GLU A 17 -4.75 -21.33 -6.88
N ASP A 18 -3.65 -20.81 -6.32
CA ASP A 18 -3.25 -19.41 -6.50
C ASP A 18 -3.03 -19.09 -7.98
N LYS A 19 -2.40 -20.00 -8.72
CA LYS A 19 -2.18 -19.85 -10.16
C LYS A 19 -3.50 -19.80 -10.93
N ALA A 20 -4.45 -20.68 -10.62
CA ALA A 20 -5.75 -20.69 -11.27
C ALA A 20 -6.54 -19.39 -11.00
N ILE A 21 -6.47 -18.84 -9.78
CA ILE A 21 -7.05 -17.54 -9.45
C ILE A 21 -6.33 -16.43 -10.22
N ALA A 22 -5.00 -16.43 -10.20
CA ALA A 22 -4.16 -15.45 -10.89
C ALA A 22 -4.43 -15.44 -12.40
N THR A 23 -4.62 -16.59 -13.05
CA THR A 23 -4.98 -16.66 -14.48
C THR A 23 -6.28 -15.93 -14.78
N LYS A 24 -7.29 -16.07 -13.91
CA LYS A 24 -8.54 -15.31 -14.05
C LYS A 24 -8.31 -13.82 -13.89
N MET A 25 -7.49 -13.41 -12.92
CA MET A 25 -7.12 -12.00 -12.72
C MET A 25 -6.40 -11.42 -13.94
N VAL A 26 -5.41 -12.14 -14.50
CA VAL A 26 -4.70 -11.71 -15.71
C VAL A 26 -5.68 -11.48 -16.86
N ALA A 27 -6.67 -12.37 -17.05
CA ALA A 27 -7.70 -12.20 -18.09
C ALA A 27 -8.61 -10.98 -17.86
N ILE A 28 -8.82 -10.54 -16.62
CA ILE A 28 -9.55 -9.31 -16.29
C ILE A 28 -8.66 -8.09 -16.53
N ILE A 29 -7.44 -8.09 -15.99
CA ILE A 29 -6.48 -6.98 -16.07
C ILE A 29 -6.15 -6.65 -17.52
N THR A 30 -5.90 -7.67 -18.36
CA THR A 30 -5.56 -7.50 -19.79
C THR A 30 -6.71 -6.95 -20.63
N LYS A 31 -7.97 -7.01 -20.14
CA LYS A 31 -9.12 -6.32 -20.78
C LYS A 31 -9.21 -4.85 -20.38
N ILE A 32 -8.60 -4.46 -19.27
CA ILE A 32 -8.61 -3.08 -18.75
C ILE A 32 -7.41 -2.31 -19.28
N VAL A 33 -6.22 -2.93 -19.26
CA VAL A 33 -4.97 -2.28 -19.61
C VAL A 33 -3.99 -3.24 -20.30
N GLN A 34 -3.16 -2.70 -21.18
CA GLN A 34 -2.08 -3.44 -21.84
C GLN A 34 -0.89 -3.63 -20.87
N ALA A 35 -1.06 -4.56 -19.94
CA ALA A 35 -0.01 -4.98 -19.03
C ALA A 35 1.02 -5.86 -19.75
N ASP A 36 2.32 -5.58 -19.55
CA ASP A 36 3.38 -6.48 -19.99
C ASP A 36 3.80 -7.45 -18.89
N THR A 37 3.80 -7.01 -17.63
CA THR A 37 4.31 -7.79 -16.51
C THR A 37 3.41 -7.61 -15.31
N ILE A 38 3.06 -8.70 -14.65
CA ILE A 38 2.28 -8.68 -13.42
C ILE A 38 3.03 -9.48 -12.37
N PHE A 39 3.57 -8.78 -11.39
CA PHE A 39 4.21 -9.36 -10.21
C PHE A 39 3.21 -9.56 -9.09
N VAL A 40 3.42 -10.61 -8.30
CA VAL A 40 2.74 -10.79 -7.03
C VAL A 40 3.69 -10.35 -5.93
N LEU A 41 3.36 -9.23 -5.28
CA LEU A 41 4.10 -8.67 -4.15
C LEU A 41 3.72 -9.34 -2.83
N GLY A 42 2.48 -9.82 -2.74
CA GLY A 42 1.99 -10.53 -1.57
C GLY A 42 0.63 -11.18 -1.77
N LYS A 43 0.24 -12.01 -0.82
CA LYS A 43 -1.09 -12.62 -0.72
C LYS A 43 -1.55 -12.68 0.73
N LYS A 44 -2.86 -12.65 0.94
CA LYS A 44 -3.49 -12.95 2.23
C LYS A 44 -4.09 -14.34 2.16
N VAL A 45 -3.85 -15.13 3.18
CA VAL A 45 -4.47 -16.44 3.35
C VAL A 45 -5.26 -16.39 4.66
N ASN A 46 -4.56 -16.63 5.78
CA ASN A 46 -5.00 -16.31 7.15
C ASN A 46 -4.21 -15.12 7.72
N THR A 47 -2.91 -15.07 7.39
CA THR A 47 -1.99 -13.97 7.64
C THR A 47 -1.57 -13.37 6.30
N ALA A 48 -1.03 -12.15 6.32
CA ALA A 48 -0.42 -11.55 5.14
C ALA A 48 0.99 -12.12 4.93
N GLN A 49 1.28 -12.48 3.68
CA GLN A 49 2.60 -12.89 3.20
C GLN A 49 3.00 -11.94 2.08
N ASN A 50 4.24 -11.45 2.10
CA ASN A 50 4.72 -10.53 1.06
C ASN A 50 6.25 -10.66 0.90
N ILE A 51 6.78 -10.11 -0.18
CA ILE A 51 8.21 -10.21 -0.53
C ILE A 51 9.15 -9.33 0.31
N PHE A 52 8.60 -8.45 1.17
CA PHE A 52 9.33 -7.49 1.98
C PHE A 52 9.47 -7.92 3.44
N MET A 53 8.66 -8.88 3.89
CA MET A 53 8.63 -9.38 5.27
C MET A 53 8.94 -10.87 5.31
N PRO A 54 9.70 -11.36 6.32
CA PRO A 54 9.94 -12.78 6.48
C PRO A 54 8.64 -13.56 6.74
N GLU A 55 8.64 -14.84 6.36
CA GLU A 55 7.45 -15.69 6.28
C GLU A 55 6.61 -15.69 7.56
N CYS A 56 5.30 -15.47 7.41
CA CYS A 56 4.31 -15.74 8.45
C CYS A 56 3.39 -16.88 7.96
N ALA A 57 3.09 -17.82 8.87
CA ALA A 57 2.56 -19.18 8.66
C ALA A 57 1.61 -19.44 7.47
N THR A 58 1.63 -20.69 7.00
CA THR A 58 0.83 -21.21 5.89
C THR A 58 -0.65 -21.35 6.27
N GLY A 59 -1.53 -20.84 5.41
CA GLY A 59 -2.95 -21.20 5.40
C GLY A 59 -3.30 -21.93 4.10
N THR A 60 -4.57 -22.29 3.92
CA THR A 60 -5.01 -23.12 2.79
C THR A 60 -5.70 -22.36 1.66
N ARG A 61 -6.29 -21.17 1.88
CA ARG A 61 -7.06 -20.46 0.85
C ARG A 61 -6.73 -18.97 0.77
N THR A 62 -6.29 -18.52 -0.40
CA THR A 62 -5.97 -17.11 -0.64
C THR A 62 -7.23 -16.26 -0.70
N SER A 63 -7.27 -15.22 0.13
CA SER A 63 -8.37 -14.25 0.24
C SER A 63 -8.07 -12.94 -0.48
N ALA A 64 -6.79 -12.56 -0.59
CA ALA A 64 -6.39 -11.33 -1.28
C ALA A 64 -5.02 -11.42 -1.97
N PHE A 65 -4.79 -10.59 -2.98
CA PHE A 65 -3.49 -10.40 -3.62
C PHE A 65 -3.04 -8.93 -3.58
N TRP A 66 -1.73 -8.75 -3.44
CA TRP A 66 -1.05 -7.47 -3.67
C TRP A 66 -0.19 -7.58 -4.92
N LEU A 67 -0.49 -6.77 -5.94
CA LEU A 67 0.12 -6.88 -7.26
C LEU A 67 0.92 -5.62 -7.64
N LEU A 68 1.97 -5.79 -8.43
CA LEU A 68 2.57 -4.71 -9.22
C LEU A 68 2.31 -5.02 -10.70
N ILE A 69 1.68 -4.09 -11.40
CA ILE A 69 1.26 -4.21 -12.78
C ILE A 69 2.06 -3.20 -13.60
N LEU A 70 2.94 -3.71 -14.44
CA LEU A 70 3.71 -2.90 -15.38
C LEU A 70 2.97 -2.82 -16.71
N ILE A 71 2.81 -1.60 -17.21
CA ILE A 71 2.11 -1.31 -18.45
C ILE A 71 3.02 -0.62 -19.45
N THR A 72 2.77 -0.89 -20.73
CA THR A 72 3.49 -0.25 -21.84
C THR A 72 2.86 1.09 -22.23
N GLY A 73 3.68 1.97 -22.81
CA GLY A 73 3.24 3.29 -23.29
C GLY A 73 3.29 4.39 -22.22
N ASP A 74 2.97 5.61 -22.65
CA ASP A 74 2.94 6.81 -21.79
C ASP A 74 1.51 7.18 -21.36
N ASP A 75 0.81 6.23 -20.73
CA ASP A 75 -0.54 6.49 -20.22
C ASP A 75 -0.47 7.09 -18.82
N LYS A 76 -1.13 8.24 -18.63
CA LYS A 76 -1.20 8.97 -17.36
C LYS A 76 -2.39 8.54 -16.49
N ARG A 77 -3.25 7.65 -16.98
CA ARG A 77 -4.46 7.17 -16.29
C ARG A 77 -4.18 6.03 -15.31
N LEU A 78 -2.94 5.91 -14.81
CA LEU A 78 -2.50 4.84 -13.90
C LEU A 78 -3.47 4.63 -12.73
N LYS A 79 -3.89 5.72 -12.09
CA LYS A 79 -4.85 5.68 -10.98
C LYS A 79 -6.23 5.16 -11.39
N MET A 80 -6.73 5.55 -12.57
CA MET A 80 -8.01 5.04 -13.07
C MET A 80 -7.95 3.54 -13.34
N TYR A 81 -6.85 3.07 -13.93
CA TYR A 81 -6.65 1.64 -14.16
C TYR A 81 -6.59 0.86 -12.86
N GLN A 82 -5.89 1.40 -11.87
CA GLN A 82 -5.84 0.81 -10.55
C GLN A 82 -7.24 0.68 -9.94
N ASP A 83 -8.00 1.77 -9.87
CA ASP A 83 -9.35 1.76 -9.30
C ASP A 83 -10.26 0.75 -10.04
N GLU A 84 -10.17 0.70 -11.38
CA GLU A 84 -10.97 -0.23 -12.21
C GLU A 84 -10.56 -1.70 -12.04
N ILE A 85 -9.27 -1.99 -11.92
CA ILE A 85 -8.74 -3.34 -11.68
C ILE A 85 -9.20 -3.84 -10.31
N GLU A 86 -9.01 -3.05 -9.27
CA GLU A 86 -9.43 -3.41 -7.91
C GLU A 86 -10.94 -3.65 -7.88
N GLN A 87 -11.75 -2.76 -8.48
CA GLN A 87 -13.20 -2.92 -8.54
C GLN A 87 -13.64 -4.22 -9.25
N LYS A 88 -13.05 -4.54 -10.42
CA LYS A 88 -13.48 -5.69 -11.23
C LYS A 88 -13.00 -7.03 -10.66
N CYS A 89 -11.78 -7.08 -10.09
CA CYS A 89 -11.23 -8.29 -9.50
C CYS A 89 -11.87 -8.67 -8.16
N ASN A 90 -12.32 -7.67 -7.38
CA ASN A 90 -12.94 -7.88 -6.06
C ASN A 90 -14.25 -8.70 -6.08
N SER A 91 -14.82 -8.98 -7.26
CA SER A 91 -15.95 -9.90 -7.40
C SER A 91 -15.61 -11.35 -7.03
N SER A 92 -14.34 -11.75 -7.14
CA SER A 92 -13.88 -13.11 -6.83
C SER A 92 -12.82 -13.18 -5.73
N THR A 93 -11.91 -12.21 -5.68
CA THR A 93 -10.78 -12.21 -4.75
C THR A 93 -10.32 -10.78 -4.57
N GLU A 94 -10.04 -10.36 -3.34
CA GLU A 94 -9.63 -8.99 -3.06
C GLU A 94 -8.27 -8.71 -3.74
N VAL A 95 -8.18 -7.61 -4.48
CA VAL A 95 -6.94 -7.16 -5.12
C VAL A 95 -6.61 -5.76 -4.65
N SER A 96 -5.35 -5.56 -4.26
CA SER A 96 -4.72 -4.24 -4.19
C SER A 96 -3.58 -4.24 -5.19
N CYS A 97 -3.47 -3.23 -6.04
CA CYS A 97 -2.42 -3.22 -7.06
C CYS A 97 -1.64 -1.91 -7.08
N ILE A 98 -0.47 -1.92 -7.69
CA ILE A 98 0.24 -0.70 -8.07
C ILE A 98 0.35 -0.76 -9.58
N VAL A 99 -0.19 0.24 -10.28
CA VAL A 99 -0.08 0.33 -11.74
C VAL A 99 1.00 1.35 -12.10
N MET A 100 1.99 0.92 -12.87
CA MET A 100 3.17 1.73 -13.20
C MET A 100 3.59 1.50 -14.64
N GLN A 101 4.17 2.52 -15.27
CA GLN A 101 4.81 2.36 -16.57
C GLN A 101 6.10 1.53 -16.46
N THR A 102 6.29 0.61 -17.41
CA THR A 102 7.51 -0.22 -17.48
C THR A 102 8.76 0.64 -17.62
N SER A 103 8.69 1.77 -18.33
CA SER A 103 9.79 2.74 -18.43
C SER A 103 10.18 3.36 -17.07
N THR A 104 9.19 3.63 -16.21
CA THR A 104 9.43 4.15 -14.86
C THR A 104 10.10 3.10 -14.00
N PHE A 105 9.61 1.85 -14.05
CA PHE A 105 10.21 0.74 -13.32
C PHE A 105 11.64 0.43 -13.80
N ALA A 106 11.89 0.48 -15.11
CA ALA A 106 13.22 0.31 -15.69
C ALA A 106 14.19 1.40 -15.22
N ARG A 107 13.73 2.67 -15.17
CA ARG A 107 14.52 3.77 -14.60
C ARG A 107 14.86 3.50 -13.14
N TRP A 108 13.88 3.12 -12.32
CA TRP A 108 14.11 2.77 -10.90
C TRP A 108 15.14 1.66 -10.75
N PHE A 109 15.04 0.59 -11.56
CA PHE A 109 16.03 -0.48 -11.59
C PHE A 109 17.45 0.03 -11.93
N ASN A 110 17.58 0.88 -12.96
CA ASN A 110 18.86 1.46 -13.37
C ASN A 110 19.46 2.38 -12.30
N GLU A 111 18.60 3.09 -11.56
CA GLU A 111 18.97 3.95 -10.42
C GLU A 111 19.26 3.17 -9.13
N LYS A 112 19.21 1.83 -9.18
CA LYS A 112 19.38 0.93 -8.01
C LYS A 112 18.36 1.19 -6.91
N ASP A 113 17.13 1.50 -7.31
CA ASP A 113 16.00 1.63 -6.40
C ASP A 113 15.72 0.30 -5.68
N SER A 114 15.57 0.38 -4.36
CA SER A 114 15.48 -0.78 -3.49
C SER A 114 14.19 -1.57 -3.67
N PHE A 115 13.08 -0.87 -3.95
CA PHE A 115 11.81 -1.52 -4.25
C PHE A 115 11.91 -2.28 -5.56
N ALA A 116 12.42 -1.66 -6.63
CA ALA A 116 12.59 -2.32 -7.93
C ALA A 116 13.51 -3.54 -7.86
N LEU A 117 14.65 -3.43 -7.17
CA LEU A 117 15.57 -4.55 -6.95
C LEU A 117 14.90 -5.68 -6.16
N THR A 118 14.20 -5.36 -5.06
CA THR A 118 13.50 -6.36 -4.24
C THR A 118 12.43 -7.10 -5.05
N VAL A 119 11.64 -6.38 -5.85
CA VAL A 119 10.62 -6.97 -6.72
C VAL A 119 11.25 -7.93 -7.73
N LEU A 120 12.31 -7.51 -8.44
CA LEU A 120 12.96 -8.36 -9.43
C LEU A 120 13.59 -9.61 -8.82
N SER A 121 14.22 -9.45 -7.66
CA SER A 121 14.89 -10.55 -6.95
C SER A 121 13.91 -11.51 -6.29
N ASN A 122 12.77 -11.05 -5.76
CA ASN A 122 11.93 -11.89 -4.88
C ASN A 122 10.52 -12.17 -5.40
N ALA A 123 9.97 -11.32 -6.28
CA ALA A 123 8.58 -11.45 -6.68
C ALA A 123 8.38 -12.51 -7.77
N PRO A 124 7.45 -13.46 -7.57
CA PRO A 124 6.95 -14.26 -8.69
C PRO A 124 6.11 -13.38 -9.62
N PHE A 125 6.06 -13.76 -10.90
CA PHE A 125 5.20 -13.12 -11.88
C PHE A 125 4.16 -14.11 -12.40
N ILE A 126 2.95 -13.59 -12.64
CA ILE A 126 1.81 -14.35 -13.17
C ILE A 126 1.53 -14.02 -14.64
N CYS A 127 2.14 -12.96 -15.14
CA CYS A 127 2.19 -12.59 -16.55
C CYS A 127 3.53 -11.92 -16.82
N ASN A 128 4.19 -12.26 -17.93
CA ASN A 128 5.36 -11.55 -18.43
C ASN A 128 5.46 -11.70 -19.95
N THR A 129 5.26 -10.60 -20.67
CA THR A 129 5.51 -10.46 -22.10
C THR A 129 6.69 -9.53 -22.38
N ASN A 130 7.34 -9.00 -21.36
CA ASN A 130 8.52 -8.15 -21.48
C ASN A 130 9.79 -9.00 -21.66
N PRO A 131 10.45 -8.96 -22.83
CA PRO A 131 11.66 -9.75 -23.09
C PRO A 131 12.86 -9.31 -22.25
N GLU A 132 12.95 -8.02 -21.89
CA GLU A 132 14.08 -7.43 -21.15
C GLU A 132 14.13 -7.89 -19.69
N LEU A 133 12.99 -8.32 -19.14
CA LEU A 133 12.89 -8.72 -17.73
C LEU A 133 13.84 -9.87 -17.35
N LYS A 134 14.15 -10.77 -18.31
CA LYS A 134 15.08 -11.88 -18.09
C LYS A 134 16.50 -11.41 -17.85
N GLU A 135 16.89 -10.29 -18.46
CA GLU A 135 18.21 -9.69 -18.31
C GLU A 135 18.29 -8.95 -16.98
N TRP A 136 17.28 -8.14 -16.66
CA TRP A 136 17.20 -7.41 -15.40
C TRP A 136 17.28 -8.35 -14.18
N LYS A 137 16.64 -9.53 -14.25
CA LYS A 137 16.72 -10.52 -13.17
C LYS A 137 18.11 -11.10 -12.94
N LYS A 138 18.97 -11.19 -13.97
CA LYS A 138 20.35 -11.67 -13.80
C LYS A 138 21.22 -10.65 -13.07
N GLU A 139 20.90 -9.37 -13.25
CA GLU A 139 21.63 -8.25 -12.69
C GLU A 139 21.09 -7.79 -11.33
N ALA A 140 19.86 -8.19 -10.98
CA ALA A 140 19.24 -7.90 -9.70
C ALA A 140 19.94 -8.67 -8.56
N VAL A 141 20.97 -8.05 -7.98
CA VAL A 141 21.55 -8.50 -6.72
C VAL A 141 20.66 -8.03 -5.58
N MET A 142 20.40 -8.94 -4.64
CA MET A 142 19.61 -8.66 -3.45
C MET A 142 20.30 -7.57 -2.60
N GLU A 143 19.70 -6.39 -2.59
CA GLU A 143 20.07 -5.34 -1.65
C GLU A 143 19.02 -5.26 -0.55
N THR A 144 19.48 -5.11 0.69
CA THR A 144 18.61 -4.75 1.80
C THR A 144 18.09 -3.32 1.59
N ILE A 145 16.89 -3.02 2.06
CA ILE A 145 16.34 -1.66 2.05
C ILE A 145 17.40 -0.67 2.57
N PRO A 146 17.73 0.39 1.80
CA PRO A 146 18.74 1.37 2.17
C PRO A 146 18.48 1.95 3.55
N GLU A 147 19.57 2.20 4.29
CA GLU A 147 19.48 2.82 5.61
C GLU A 147 18.75 4.16 5.58
N THR A 148 18.81 4.87 4.46
CA THR A 148 18.09 6.13 4.23
C THR A 148 16.57 5.95 4.27
N ASP A 149 16.07 4.84 3.73
CA ASP A 149 14.64 4.50 3.66
C ASP A 149 14.18 3.88 4.97
N LYS A 150 14.99 3.02 5.61
CA LYS A 150 14.73 2.55 6.98
C LYS A 150 14.52 3.70 7.96
N LYS A 151 15.30 4.77 7.79
CA LYS A 151 15.17 6.01 8.57
C LYS A 151 14.04 6.94 8.11
N ALA A 152 13.30 6.63 7.04
CA ALA A 152 12.19 7.46 6.58
C ALA A 152 11.12 7.63 7.68
N PHE A 153 10.82 6.54 8.39
CA PHE A 153 9.89 6.55 9.51
C PHE A 153 10.37 7.47 10.64
N GLU A 154 11.64 7.40 11.02
CA GLU A 154 12.23 8.27 12.06
C GLU A 154 12.23 9.74 11.64
N LYS A 155 12.62 10.02 10.39
CA LYS A 155 12.71 11.38 9.85
C LYS A 155 11.36 12.07 9.77
N CYS A 156 10.26 11.33 9.57
CA CYS A 156 8.93 11.92 9.47
C CYS A 156 8.44 12.52 10.80
N PHE A 157 8.95 12.06 11.96
CA PHE A 157 8.43 12.45 13.27
C PHE A 157 8.49 13.95 13.56
N LYS A 158 9.49 14.66 13.02
CA LYS A 158 9.56 16.11 13.17
C LYS A 158 8.30 16.78 12.60
N LEU A 159 7.97 16.51 11.34
CA LEU A 159 6.80 17.10 10.69
C LEU A 159 5.49 16.52 11.25
N PHE A 160 5.47 15.23 11.59
CA PHE A 160 4.34 14.61 12.27
C PHE A 160 3.98 15.35 13.56
N ASN A 161 4.97 15.67 14.41
CA ASN A 161 4.75 16.38 15.66
C ASN A 161 4.20 17.80 15.43
N GLU A 162 4.63 18.49 14.38
CA GLU A 162 4.06 19.80 14.00
C GLU A 162 2.57 19.67 13.62
N TYR A 163 2.18 18.63 12.88
CA TYR A 163 0.77 18.37 12.58
C TYR A 163 -0.04 18.05 13.83
N ILE A 164 0.51 17.28 14.77
CA ILE A 164 -0.17 17.00 16.05
C ILE A 164 -0.34 18.28 16.88
N ALA A 165 0.71 19.09 17.02
CA ALA A 165 0.64 20.36 17.73
C ALA A 165 -0.40 21.31 17.10
N GLY A 166 -0.46 21.36 15.76
CA GLY A 166 -1.49 22.07 15.03
C GLY A 166 -2.90 21.55 15.33
N ALA A 167 -3.08 20.23 15.35
CA ALA A 167 -4.36 19.61 15.66
C ALA A 167 -4.83 19.92 17.10
N GLU A 168 -3.92 19.88 18.07
CA GLU A 168 -4.19 20.22 19.46
C GLU A 168 -4.58 21.69 19.61
N LEU A 169 -3.84 22.61 18.98
CA LEU A 169 -4.16 24.04 18.96
C LEU A 169 -5.56 24.29 18.40
N PHE A 170 -5.90 23.69 17.27
CA PHE A 170 -7.23 23.83 16.67
C PHE A 170 -8.33 23.20 17.52
N THR A 171 -8.02 22.13 18.24
CA THR A 171 -8.95 21.50 19.18
C THR A 171 -9.29 22.43 20.35
N VAL A 172 -8.28 23.07 20.96
CA VAL A 172 -8.47 24.07 22.03
C VAL A 172 -9.31 25.26 21.55
N ARG A 173 -9.08 25.71 20.31
CA ARG A 173 -9.86 26.77 19.66
C ARG A 173 -11.26 26.33 19.21
N LYS A 174 -11.64 25.07 19.45
CA LYS A 174 -12.90 24.46 18.97
C LYS A 174 -13.07 24.48 17.45
N GLN A 175 -11.96 24.57 16.71
CA GLN A 175 -11.91 24.49 15.25
C GLN A 175 -11.73 23.03 14.81
N TYR A 176 -12.70 22.19 15.19
CA TYR A 176 -12.65 20.73 15.08
C TYR A 176 -12.42 20.21 13.65
N ARG A 177 -12.92 20.93 12.64
CA ARG A 177 -12.67 20.60 11.23
C ARG A 177 -11.19 20.72 10.86
N LEU A 178 -10.52 21.79 11.30
CA LEU A 178 -9.11 22.02 11.03
C LEU A 178 -8.22 21.08 11.85
N ALA A 179 -8.62 20.79 13.09
CA ALA A 179 -7.95 19.78 13.90
C ALA A 179 -7.99 18.39 13.23
N LEU A 180 -9.15 17.98 12.72
CA LEU A 180 -9.29 16.71 12.01
C LEU A 180 -8.49 16.67 10.69
N PHE A 181 -8.42 17.80 9.97
CA PHE A 181 -7.57 17.94 8.79
C PHE A 181 -6.08 17.76 9.14
N MET A 182 -5.62 18.33 10.25
CA MET A 182 -4.24 18.12 10.71
C MET A 182 -3.98 16.67 11.11
N TYR A 183 -4.93 15.98 11.76
CA TYR A 183 -4.82 14.54 12.01
C TYR A 183 -4.77 13.71 10.72
N HIS A 184 -5.48 14.12 9.66
CA HIS A 184 -5.38 13.46 8.36
C HIS A 184 -3.96 13.55 7.80
N LEU A 185 -3.38 14.76 7.76
CA LEU A 185 -2.01 14.97 7.26
C LEU A 185 -0.98 14.18 8.08
N ALA A 186 -1.14 14.18 9.42
CA ALA A 186 -0.29 13.40 10.31
C ALA A 186 -0.38 11.90 10.02
N THR A 187 -1.60 11.38 9.80
CA THR A 187 -1.85 9.97 9.49
C THR A 187 -1.25 9.60 8.14
N GLU A 188 -1.48 10.38 7.10
CA GLU A 188 -0.93 10.15 5.76
C GLU A 188 0.59 10.10 5.77
N LEU A 189 1.23 11.10 6.39
CA LEU A 189 2.68 11.17 6.53
C LEU A 189 3.23 9.93 7.23
N LEU A 190 2.62 9.53 8.34
CA LEU A 190 3.05 8.39 9.15
C LEU A 190 2.95 7.08 8.37
N LEU A 191 1.80 6.84 7.71
CA LEU A 191 1.57 5.62 6.95
C LEU A 191 2.52 5.51 5.75
N THR A 192 2.68 6.59 4.98
CA THR A 192 3.60 6.62 3.82
C THR A 192 5.04 6.40 4.26
N ALA A 193 5.49 7.07 5.33
CA ALA A 193 6.86 6.91 5.83
C ALA A 193 7.13 5.49 6.35
N PHE A 194 6.15 4.87 7.01
CA PHE A 194 6.27 3.49 7.49
C PHE A 194 6.29 2.49 6.32
N ILE A 195 5.38 2.62 5.34
CA ILE A 195 5.38 1.75 4.16
C ILE A 195 6.72 1.86 3.41
N LYS A 196 7.23 3.08 3.23
CA LYS A 196 8.54 3.31 2.63
C LYS A 196 9.66 2.63 3.42
N SER A 197 9.68 2.75 4.75
CA SER A 197 10.73 2.14 5.56
C SER A 197 10.72 0.61 5.51
N GLN A 198 9.54 0.02 5.25
CA GLN A 198 9.36 -1.42 5.14
C GLN A 198 9.54 -1.98 3.72
N THR A 199 9.47 -1.16 2.67
CA THR A 199 9.40 -1.67 1.28
C THR A 199 10.31 -0.95 0.30
N GLY A 200 10.85 0.21 0.65
CA GLY A 200 11.50 1.14 -0.29
C GLY A 200 10.52 1.94 -1.16
N LEU A 201 9.22 1.61 -1.14
CA LEU A 201 8.24 2.21 -2.04
C LEU A 201 7.86 3.63 -1.59
N GLU A 202 8.11 4.61 -2.46
CA GLU A 202 7.57 5.96 -2.32
C GLU A 202 6.12 6.00 -2.87
N LEU A 203 5.15 6.24 -1.99
CA LEU A 203 3.74 6.37 -2.35
C LEU A 203 3.31 7.83 -2.34
N HIS A 204 2.74 8.30 -3.46
CA HIS A 204 2.11 9.61 -3.55
C HIS A 204 0.58 9.49 -3.48
N ILE A 205 0.08 8.92 -2.37
CA ILE A 205 -1.33 8.58 -2.18
C ILE A 205 -1.91 9.40 -1.02
N HIS A 206 -2.90 10.25 -1.30
CA HIS A 206 -3.62 11.05 -0.30
C HIS A 206 -4.89 10.36 0.25
N ASN A 207 -4.99 9.05 0.10
CA ASN A 207 -6.14 8.26 0.52
C ASN A 207 -5.71 7.28 1.61
N ILE A 208 -6.08 7.58 2.87
CA ILE A 208 -5.75 6.76 4.03
C ILE A 208 -6.27 5.31 3.89
N ASN A 209 -7.45 5.08 3.31
CA ASN A 209 -7.95 3.70 3.14
C ASN A 209 -7.03 2.90 2.23
N HIS A 210 -6.54 3.55 1.17
CA HIS A 210 -5.66 2.93 0.21
C HIS A 210 -4.27 2.66 0.82
N LEU A 211 -3.72 3.62 1.57
CA LEU A 211 -2.52 3.39 2.38
C LEU A 211 -2.73 2.24 3.39
N ASN A 212 -3.90 2.16 4.01
CA ASN A 212 -4.24 1.11 4.97
C ASN A 212 -4.35 -0.28 4.30
N HIS A 213 -4.76 -0.35 3.03
CA HIS A 213 -4.72 -1.60 2.28
C HIS A 213 -3.30 -2.11 2.10
N TYR A 214 -2.34 -1.27 1.70
CA TYR A 214 -0.92 -1.67 1.65
C TYR A 214 -0.39 -2.05 3.04
N LEU A 215 -0.72 -1.24 4.05
CA LEU A 215 -0.36 -1.53 5.43
C LEU A 215 -0.91 -2.88 5.88
N SER A 216 -2.08 -3.30 5.41
CA SER A 216 -2.66 -4.60 5.77
C SER A 216 -1.89 -5.81 5.21
N PHE A 217 -1.03 -5.61 4.20
CA PHE A 217 -0.09 -6.63 3.74
C PHE A 217 1.22 -6.62 4.54
N ILE A 218 1.64 -5.46 5.04
CA ILE A 218 2.93 -5.24 5.70
C ILE A 218 2.82 -5.48 7.22
N ALA A 219 1.82 -4.88 7.86
CA ALA A 219 1.57 -4.91 9.29
C ALA A 219 0.05 -5.01 9.59
N PRO A 220 -0.57 -6.19 9.41
CA PRO A 220 -2.02 -6.38 9.57
C PRO A 220 -2.56 -5.87 10.91
N GLY A 221 -1.87 -6.17 12.02
CA GLY A 221 -2.28 -5.76 13.37
C GLY A 221 -2.24 -4.25 13.63
N ILE A 222 -1.56 -3.49 12.77
CA ILE A 222 -1.58 -2.02 12.75
C ILE A 222 -2.71 -1.54 11.86
N ALA A 223 -2.91 -2.17 10.68
CA ALA A 223 -3.98 -1.81 9.76
C ALA A 223 -5.39 -1.98 10.34
N GLU A 224 -5.60 -2.94 11.25
CA GLU A 224 -6.86 -3.12 11.97
C GLU A 224 -7.23 -1.89 12.83
N GLU A 225 -6.27 -1.09 13.28
CA GLU A 225 -6.57 0.11 14.08
C GLU A 225 -7.39 1.14 13.29
N PHE A 226 -7.22 1.19 11.96
CA PHE A 226 -7.91 2.12 11.06
C PHE A 226 -9.25 1.61 10.53
N ARG A 227 -9.64 0.37 10.83
CA ARG A 227 -10.93 -0.20 10.41
C ARG A 227 -12.08 0.14 11.37
N GLY A 228 -11.76 0.40 12.64
CA GLY A 228 -12.72 0.67 13.68
C GLY A 228 -13.52 -0.58 14.09
N THR A 229 -13.47 -0.94 15.36
CA THR A 229 -14.19 -2.10 15.91
C THR A 229 -15.61 -1.75 16.37
N THR A 230 -15.90 -0.45 16.53
CA THR A 230 -17.21 0.07 16.91
C THR A 230 -17.75 1.04 15.86
N GLN A 231 -19.06 1.23 15.84
CA GLN A 231 -19.71 2.19 14.93
C GLN A 231 -19.13 3.61 15.08
N LYS A 232 -18.80 4.03 16.30
CA LYS A 232 -18.20 5.35 16.56
C LYS A 232 -16.79 5.46 15.99
N GLU A 233 -16.00 4.40 16.07
CA GLU A 233 -14.67 4.37 15.46
C GLU A 233 -14.75 4.42 13.93
N GLN A 234 -15.64 3.62 13.34
CA GLN A 234 -15.89 3.64 11.90
C GLN A 234 -16.32 5.02 11.41
N GLU A 235 -17.22 5.69 12.16
CA GLU A 235 -17.62 7.06 11.86
C GLU A 235 -16.45 8.04 11.95
N ALA A 236 -15.64 7.95 13.01
CA ALA A 236 -14.47 8.79 13.19
C ALA A 236 -13.46 8.64 12.03
N PHE A 237 -13.17 7.42 11.59
CA PHE A 237 -12.27 7.18 10.46
C PHE A 237 -12.85 7.63 9.12
N ARG A 238 -14.15 7.46 8.91
CA ARG A 238 -14.84 8.01 7.73
C ARG A 238 -14.70 9.53 7.67
N LEU A 239 -14.86 10.22 8.80
CA LEU A 239 -14.66 11.67 8.88
C LEU A 239 -13.19 12.05 8.65
N LEU A 240 -12.25 11.32 9.25
CA LEU A 240 -10.82 11.53 9.05
C LEU A 240 -10.47 11.49 7.56
N GLN A 241 -10.94 10.47 6.83
CA GLN A 241 -10.72 10.35 5.40
C GLN A 241 -11.38 11.51 4.62
N LYS A 242 -12.64 11.83 4.94
CA LYS A 242 -13.39 12.91 4.26
C LYS A 242 -12.77 14.30 4.48
N SER A 243 -12.04 14.49 5.59
CA SER A 243 -11.52 15.80 6.02
C SER A 243 -10.50 16.41 5.06
N TYR A 244 -9.72 15.62 4.30
CA TYR A 244 -8.70 16.12 3.36
C TYR A 244 -9.26 17.15 2.37
N CYS A 245 -10.42 16.85 1.79
CA CYS A 245 -11.14 17.77 0.91
C CYS A 245 -12.15 18.62 1.70
N SER A 246 -12.97 17.98 2.54
CA SER A 246 -14.19 18.60 3.04
C SER A 246 -13.92 19.64 4.12
N ALA A 247 -12.86 19.47 4.93
CA ALA A 247 -12.54 20.43 5.97
C ALA A 247 -12.27 21.83 5.41
N ARG A 248 -11.74 21.91 4.17
CA ARG A 248 -11.38 23.15 3.48
C ARG A 248 -12.51 23.75 2.65
N TYR A 249 -13.35 22.92 2.03
CA TYR A 249 -14.27 23.38 0.98
C TYR A 249 -15.76 23.18 1.29
N ASP A 250 -16.11 22.24 2.18
CA ASP A 250 -17.51 21.87 2.42
C ASP A 250 -18.06 22.68 3.60
N ALA A 251 -18.86 23.72 3.36
CA ALA A 251 -19.41 24.56 4.42
C ALA A 251 -20.23 23.78 5.46
N VAL A 252 -20.85 22.64 5.09
CA VAL A 252 -21.67 21.81 5.98
C VAL A 252 -20.90 20.66 6.63
N PHE A 253 -19.59 20.55 6.40
CA PHE A 253 -18.77 19.52 7.05
C PHE A 253 -18.61 19.84 8.54
N GLU A 254 -19.32 19.12 9.39
CA GLU A 254 -19.22 19.25 10.84
C GLU A 254 -18.47 18.07 11.47
N VAL A 255 -17.74 18.38 12.55
CA VAL A 255 -17.01 17.40 13.33
C VAL A 255 -17.25 17.71 14.80
N VAL A 256 -17.63 16.70 15.57
CA VAL A 256 -17.83 16.81 17.02
C VAL A 256 -16.59 16.32 17.78
N TYR A 257 -16.31 16.95 18.92
CA TYR A 257 -15.14 16.67 19.74
C TYR A 257 -14.94 15.17 20.08
N PRO A 258 -15.97 14.37 20.46
CA PRO A 258 -15.77 12.96 20.77
C PRO A 258 -15.19 12.13 19.62
N LEU A 259 -15.48 12.48 18.36
CA LEU A 259 -14.93 11.78 17.20
C LEU A 259 -13.47 12.15 16.96
N LEU A 260 -13.05 13.39 17.26
CA LEU A 260 -11.62 13.75 17.24
C LEU A 260 -10.82 12.97 18.28
N GLU A 261 -11.34 12.83 19.49
CA GLU A 261 -10.64 12.08 20.55
C GLU A 261 -10.42 10.63 20.17
N ILE A 262 -11.36 10.01 19.45
CA ILE A 262 -11.21 8.66 18.93
C ILE A 262 -10.05 8.60 17.92
N VAL A 263 -10.03 9.52 16.94
CA VAL A 263 -8.94 9.60 15.95
C VAL A 263 -7.58 9.76 16.63
N TYR A 264 -7.47 10.70 17.57
CA TYR A 264 -6.23 10.96 18.29
C TYR A 264 -5.74 9.71 19.05
N LYS A 265 -6.61 9.07 19.83
CA LYS A 265 -6.26 7.86 20.59
C LYS A 265 -5.77 6.74 19.66
N LYS A 266 -6.47 6.51 18.55
CA LYS A 266 -6.10 5.48 17.57
C LYS A 266 -4.77 5.78 16.88
N LEU A 267 -4.52 7.03 16.54
CA LEU A 267 -3.25 7.45 15.96
C LEU A 267 -2.09 7.23 16.93
N MET A 268 -2.27 7.55 18.21
CA MET A 268 -1.23 7.32 19.23
C MET A 268 -0.95 5.82 19.44
N ILE A 269 -2.00 4.98 19.49
CA ILE A 269 -1.83 3.50 19.56
C ILE A 269 -1.08 2.99 18.34
N THR A 270 -1.42 3.49 17.15
CA THR A 270 -0.77 3.11 15.89
C THR A 270 0.73 3.40 15.94
N ILE A 271 1.13 4.57 16.42
CA ILE A 271 2.54 4.97 16.54
C ILE A 271 3.29 4.04 17.49
N LEU A 272 2.69 3.71 18.63
CA LEU A 272 3.30 2.79 19.60
C LEU A 272 3.55 1.42 18.97
N LYS A 273 2.57 0.89 18.24
CA LYS A 273 2.70 -0.39 17.51
C LYS A 273 3.76 -0.32 16.40
N MET A 274 3.77 0.75 15.61
CA MET A 274 4.77 0.95 14.55
C MET A 274 6.19 1.04 15.11
N LYS A 275 6.39 1.77 16.21
CA LYS A 275 7.69 1.85 16.90
C LYS A 275 8.13 0.49 17.42
N ALA A 276 7.22 -0.30 18.01
CA ALA A 276 7.55 -1.64 18.50
C ALA A 276 7.93 -2.62 17.37
N MET A 277 7.46 -2.39 16.15
CA MET A 277 7.80 -3.21 14.97
C MET A 277 9.07 -2.72 14.26
N ASN A 278 9.46 -1.45 14.45
CA ASN A 278 10.59 -0.81 13.78
C ASN A 278 11.85 -0.73 14.67
N ILE A 279 11.86 -1.45 15.80
CA ILE A 279 13.00 -1.70 16.71
C ILE A 279 13.36 -3.18 16.57
#